data_AF-A0A2V7N824-F1
#
_entry.id   AF-A0A2V7N824-F1
#
_cell.length_a   1.000
_cell.length_b   1.000
_cell.length_c   1.000
_cell.angle_alpha   90.00
_cell.angle_beta   90.00
_cell.angle_gamma   90.00
#
_symmetry.space_group_name_H-M   'P 1'
#
loop_
_entity.id
_entity.type
_entity.pdbx_description
1 polymer ?
#
loop_
_entity_poly.entity_id
_entity_poly.type
_entity_poly.pdbx_seq_one_letter_code
_entity_poly.pdbx_strand_id
1 'polypeptide(L)'
;ERVDSARQELTAAEEDLKRWLQGNASWQSSPALRFEYDRLSRGVQLKQAVYTTLAQNLEDVRLRAVRNTPLISVVDQAESNLEPDDRRIAFRGVIGFVIGAGLGIALAFLWRWMGLGDRFSLALPWADRRGSRSHR
;
A
#
# COMPACT_ATOMS: atom_id res chain seq x y z
N GLU A 1 0.08 -33.37 -8.06
CA GLU A 1 0.92 -33.84 -6.93
C GLU A 1 0.14 -34.49 -5.80
N ARG A 2 -0.62 -33.77 -4.94
CA ARG A 2 -1.30 -34.42 -3.80
C ARG A 2 -2.40 -35.42 -4.19
N VAL A 3 -3.20 -35.10 -5.20
CA VAL A 3 -4.23 -36.03 -5.73
C VAL A 3 -3.59 -37.28 -6.33
N ASP A 4 -2.47 -37.12 -7.03
CA ASP A 4 -1.76 -38.24 -7.65
C ASP A 4 -1.13 -39.17 -6.60
N SER A 5 -0.55 -38.60 -5.54
CA SER A 5 -0.06 -39.37 -4.38
C SER A 5 -1.20 -40.16 -3.72
N ALA A 6 -2.35 -39.52 -3.47
CA ALA A 6 -3.52 -40.21 -2.88
C ALA A 6 -4.04 -41.33 -3.78
N ARG A 7 -4.01 -41.14 -5.10
CA ARG A 7 -4.37 -42.18 -6.08
C ARG A 7 -3.41 -43.35 -6.04
N GLN A 8 -2.10 -43.10 -5.99
CA GLN A 8 -1.09 -44.16 -5.88
C GLN A 8 -1.23 -44.96 -4.59
N GLU A 9 -1.49 -44.30 -3.46
CA GLU A 9 -1.74 -44.95 -2.18
C GLU A 9 -3.01 -45.81 -2.19
N LEU A 10 -4.08 -45.34 -2.84
CA LEU A 10 -5.30 -46.13 -3.04
C LEU A 10 -5.01 -47.38 -3.87
N THR A 11 -4.37 -47.24 -5.03
CA THR A 11 -4.04 -48.37 -5.90
C THR A 11 -3.12 -49.37 -5.21
N ALA A 12 -2.16 -48.91 -4.40
CA ALA A 12 -1.31 -49.80 -3.61
C ALA A 12 -2.15 -50.63 -2.61
N ALA A 13 -3.09 -49.99 -1.91
CA ALA A 13 -3.97 -50.68 -0.97
C ALA A 13 -4.93 -51.69 -1.68
N GLU A 14 -5.42 -51.35 -2.87
CA GLU A 14 -6.23 -52.24 -3.69
C GLU A 14 -5.45 -53.46 -4.17
N GLU A 15 -4.21 -53.28 -4.62
CA GLU A 15 -3.34 -54.39 -5.03
C GLU A 15 -2.91 -55.26 -3.83
N ASP A 16 -2.74 -54.69 -2.64
CA ASP A 16 -2.54 -55.47 -1.41
C ASP A 16 -3.76 -56.35 -1.10
N LEU A 17 -4.97 -55.79 -1.15
CA LEU A 17 -6.21 -56.54 -0.92
C LEU A 17 -6.38 -57.65 -1.96
N LYS A 18 -6.12 -57.35 -3.24
CA LYS A 18 -6.17 -58.32 -4.34
C LYS A 18 -5.18 -59.46 -4.15
N ARG A 19 -3.92 -59.16 -3.83
CA ARG A 19 -2.90 -60.20 -3.54
C ARG A 19 -3.32 -61.08 -2.37
N TRP A 20 -3.88 -60.49 -1.32
CA TRP A 20 -4.40 -61.25 -0.17
C TRP A 20 -5.56 -62.16 -0.57
N LEU A 21 -6.52 -61.67 -1.38
CA LEU A 21 -7.66 -62.45 -1.87
C LEU A 21 -7.22 -63.62 -2.77
N GLN A 22 -6.22 -63.39 -3.63
CA GLN A 22 -5.65 -64.44 -4.49
C GLN A 22 -4.99 -65.55 -3.66
N GLY A 23 -4.32 -65.21 -2.55
CA GLY A 23 -3.73 -66.19 -1.63
C GLY A 23 -4.74 -66.90 -0.72
N ASN A 24 -5.94 -66.32 -0.55
CA ASN A 24 -6.93 -66.78 0.43
C ASN A 24 -8.32 -66.93 -0.19
N ALA A 25 -8.48 -67.72 -1.25
CA ALA A 25 -9.73 -67.83 -2.00
C ALA A 25 -10.97 -68.23 -1.18
N SER A 26 -10.80 -69.04 -0.13
CA SER A 26 -11.88 -69.49 0.77
C SER A 26 -11.93 -68.70 2.09
N TRP A 27 -11.48 -67.45 2.12
CA TRP A 27 -11.38 -66.64 3.34
C TRP A 27 -12.70 -66.52 4.11
N GLN A 28 -13.84 -66.61 3.43
CA GLN A 28 -15.16 -66.53 4.04
C GLN A 28 -15.47 -67.74 4.94
N SER A 29 -14.75 -68.85 4.90
CA SER A 29 -15.03 -69.98 5.81
C SER A 29 -14.37 -69.83 7.19
N SER A 30 -13.41 -68.91 7.33
CA SER A 30 -12.63 -68.72 8.57
C SER A 30 -12.91 -67.35 9.20
N PRO A 31 -13.36 -67.30 10.47
CA PRO A 31 -13.55 -66.03 11.19
C PRO A 31 -12.29 -65.15 11.25
N ALA A 32 -11.11 -65.75 11.37
CA ALA A 32 -9.85 -65.01 11.41
C ALA A 32 -9.51 -64.35 10.06
N LEU A 33 -9.72 -65.07 8.95
CA LEU A 33 -9.50 -64.52 7.62
C LEU A 33 -10.51 -63.44 7.26
N ARG A 34 -11.78 -63.58 7.68
CA ARG A 34 -12.79 -62.53 7.54
C ARG A 34 -12.38 -61.23 8.24
N PHE A 35 -11.85 -61.32 9.46
CA PHE A 35 -11.39 -60.13 10.18
C PHE A 35 -10.23 -59.42 9.46
N GLU A 36 -9.30 -60.19 8.90
CA GLU A 36 -8.17 -59.63 8.13
C GLU A 36 -8.64 -58.98 6.83
N TYR A 37 -9.59 -59.60 6.13
CA TYR A 37 -10.26 -58.99 4.97
C TYR A 37 -10.90 -57.65 5.35
N ASP A 38 -11.69 -57.61 6.44
CA ASP A 38 -12.35 -56.38 6.89
C ASP A 38 -11.32 -55.29 7.23
N ARG A 39 -10.19 -55.66 7.82
CA ARG A 39 -9.08 -54.73 8.09
C ARG A 39 -8.52 -54.12 6.81
N LEU A 40 -8.20 -54.95 5.82
CA LEU A 40 -7.67 -54.49 4.53
C LEU A 40 -8.72 -53.66 3.76
N SER A 41 -9.97 -54.11 3.75
CA SER A 41 -11.09 -53.41 3.13
C SER A 41 -11.32 -52.02 3.73
N ARG A 42 -11.26 -51.88 5.07
CA ARG A 42 -11.32 -50.56 5.73
C ARG A 42 -10.17 -49.65 5.32
N GLY A 43 -8.97 -50.21 5.13
CA GLY A 43 -7.82 -49.47 4.60
C GLY A 43 -8.08 -48.90 3.21
N VAL A 44 -8.57 -49.73 2.28
CA VAL A 44 -8.95 -49.31 0.93
C VAL A 44 -10.05 -48.24 0.97
N GLN A 45 -11.11 -48.45 1.75
CA GLN A 45 -12.22 -47.50 1.88
C GLN A 45 -11.75 -46.12 2.38
N LEU A 46 -10.85 -46.09 3.37
CA LEU A 46 -10.28 -44.84 3.88
C LEU A 46 -9.48 -44.11 2.79
N LYS A 47 -8.61 -44.82 2.06
CA LYS A 47 -7.83 -44.23 0.96
C LYS A 47 -8.71 -43.73 -0.17
N GLN A 48 -9.78 -44.47 -0.49
CA GLN A 48 -10.78 -44.06 -1.48
C GLN A 48 -11.48 -42.77 -1.05
N ALA A 49 -11.89 -42.66 0.21
CA ALA A 49 -12.52 -41.45 0.74
C ALA A 49 -11.59 -40.24 0.63
N VAL A 50 -10.32 -40.38 1.01
CA VAL A 50 -9.31 -39.31 0.90
C VAL A 50 -9.11 -38.88 -0.55
N TYR A 51 -8.96 -39.82 -1.48
CA TYR A 51 -8.84 -39.51 -2.91
C TYR A 51 -10.05 -38.75 -3.44
N THR A 52 -11.27 -39.23 -3.15
CA THR A 52 -12.51 -38.60 -3.60
C THR A 52 -12.64 -37.18 -3.07
N THR A 53 -12.37 -36.95 -1.78
CA THR A 53 -12.40 -35.61 -1.19
C THR A 53 -11.38 -34.67 -1.83
N LEU A 54 -10.15 -35.14 -2.06
CA LEU A 54 -9.11 -34.33 -2.71
C LEU A 54 -9.45 -34.02 -4.18
N ALA A 55 -10.05 -34.98 -4.90
CA ALA A 55 -10.51 -34.77 -6.26
C ALA A 55 -11.63 -33.72 -6.34
N GLN A 56 -12.62 -33.81 -5.45
CA GLN A 56 -13.71 -32.82 -5.35
C GLN A 56 -13.18 -31.42 -5.03
N ASN A 57 -12.27 -31.29 -4.07
CA ASN A 57 -11.66 -30.01 -3.73
C ASN A 57 -10.88 -29.39 -4.91
N LEU A 58 -10.23 -30.22 -5.74
CA LEU A 58 -9.52 -29.74 -6.93
C LEU A 58 -10.49 -29.18 -7.98
N GLU A 59 -11.64 -29.82 -8.18
CA GLU A 59 -12.68 -29.35 -9.09
C GLU A 59 -13.30 -28.04 -8.59
N ASP A 60 -13.57 -27.92 -7.29
CA ASP A 60 -14.05 -26.68 -6.67
C ASP A 60 -13.07 -25.52 -6.88
N VAL A 61 -11.77 -25.75 -6.69
CA VAL A 61 -10.75 -24.73 -6.92
C VAL A 61 -10.69 -24.34 -8.39
N ARG A 62 -10.79 -25.29 -9.33
CA ARG A 62 -10.84 -24.99 -10.77
C ARG A 62 -12.07 -24.16 -11.14
N LEU A 63 -13.24 -24.49 -10.60
CA LEU A 63 -14.47 -23.71 -10.82
C LEU A 63 -14.37 -22.29 -10.24
N ARG A 64 -13.77 -22.13 -9.05
CA ARG A 64 -13.52 -20.81 -8.44
C ARG A 64 -12.48 -20.01 -9.21
N ALA A 65 -11.44 -20.64 -9.77
CA ALA A 65 -10.45 -19.97 -10.60
C ALA A 65 -11.06 -19.45 -11.92
N VAL A 66 -11.99 -20.21 -12.52
CA VAL A 66 -12.72 -19.75 -13.71
C VAL A 66 -13.69 -18.60 -13.35
N ARG A 67 -14.35 -18.65 -12.18
CA ARG A 67 -15.29 -17.61 -11.75
C ARG A 67 -14.62 -16.35 -11.21
N ASN A 68 -13.40 -16.46 -10.68
CA ASN A 68 -12.55 -15.33 -10.32
C ASN A 68 -11.65 -14.96 -11.51
N THR A 69 -12.26 -14.70 -12.68
CA THR A 69 -11.75 -13.58 -13.45
C THR A 69 -12.08 -12.38 -12.57
N PRO A 70 -11.10 -11.68 -11.98
CA PRO A 70 -11.44 -10.51 -11.20
C PRO A 70 -11.97 -9.52 -12.24
N LEU A 71 -13.29 -9.38 -12.32
CA LEU A 71 -13.86 -8.11 -12.71
C LEU A 71 -13.45 -7.17 -11.57
N ILE A 72 -12.23 -6.65 -11.68
CA ILE A 72 -11.81 -5.44 -10.99
C ILE A 72 -12.72 -4.36 -11.60
N SER A 73 -13.96 -4.31 -11.16
CA SER A 73 -14.66 -3.04 -11.07
C SER A 73 -13.85 -2.29 -10.04
N VAL A 74 -12.96 -1.42 -10.52
CA VAL A 74 -12.38 -0.36 -9.71
C VAL A 74 -13.58 0.40 -9.17
N VAL A 75 -14.03 0.04 -7.97
CA VAL A 75 -14.81 0.95 -7.14
C VAL A 75 -13.80 2.01 -6.77
N ASP A 76 -13.94 3.17 -7.42
CA ASP A 76 -13.21 4.43 -7.24
C ASP A 76 -11.95 4.30 -6.36
N GLN A 77 -10.79 4.48 -6.98
CA GLN A 77 -9.63 4.92 -6.20
C GLN A 77 -10.06 6.17 -5.45
N ALA A 78 -10.06 6.10 -4.13
CA ALA A 78 -10.21 7.30 -3.31
C ALA A 78 -9.18 8.32 -3.81
N GLU A 79 -9.65 9.40 -4.43
CA GLU A 79 -8.83 10.55 -4.78
C GLU A 79 -8.33 11.18 -3.48
N SER A 80 -7.24 10.66 -2.95
CA SER A 80 -6.38 11.40 -2.05
C SER A 80 -5.09 11.65 -2.80
N ASN A 81 -4.93 12.87 -3.31
CA ASN A 81 -3.74 13.70 -3.13
C ASN A 81 -4.09 15.13 -3.57
N LEU A 82 -4.34 15.98 -2.56
CA LEU A 82 -4.27 17.43 -2.69
C LEU A 82 -2.83 17.77 -3.08
N GLU A 83 -2.56 17.80 -4.39
CA GLU A 83 -1.34 18.41 -4.88
C GLU A 83 -1.38 19.88 -4.43
N PRO A 84 -0.37 20.38 -3.68
CA PRO A 84 -0.31 21.79 -3.39
C PRO A 84 -0.26 22.53 -4.72
N ASP A 85 -1.30 23.32 -5.01
CA ASP A 85 -1.31 24.20 -6.19
C ASP A 85 -0.34 25.35 -5.92
N ASP A 86 0.97 25.06 -6.04
CA ASP A 86 2.09 25.96 -5.76
C ASP A 86 1.97 27.27 -6.56
N ARG A 87 1.29 27.20 -7.72
CA ARG A 87 1.01 28.37 -8.56
C ARG A 87 0.12 29.39 -7.86
N ARG A 88 -0.87 28.93 -7.08
CA ARG A 88 -1.75 29.82 -6.30
C ARG A 88 -1.04 30.44 -5.11
N ILE A 89 -0.10 29.73 -4.49
CA ILE A 89 0.69 30.24 -3.37
C ILE A 89 1.66 31.32 -3.88
N ALA A 90 2.37 31.06 -4.97
CA ALA A 90 3.25 32.03 -5.61
C ALA A 90 2.49 33.30 -6.06
N PHE A 91 1.32 33.14 -6.68
CA PHE A 91 0.51 34.28 -7.12
C PHE A 91 0.05 35.17 -5.96
N ARG A 92 -0.40 34.57 -4.85
CA ARG A 92 -0.78 35.32 -3.63
C ARG A 92 0.42 36.06 -3.03
N GLY A 93 1.60 35.44 -3.02
CA GLY A 93 2.84 36.08 -2.57
C GLY A 93 3.22 37.30 -3.39
N VAL A 94 3.14 37.21 -4.71
CA VAL A 94 3.46 38.33 -5.62
C VAL A 94 2.50 39.50 -5.40
N ILE A 95 1.20 39.25 -5.28
CA ILE A 95 0.22 40.31 -5.01
C ILE A 95 0.51 40.99 -3.67
N GLY A 96 0.77 40.21 -2.61
CA GLY A 96 1.11 40.76 -1.30
C GLY A 96 2.34 41.65 -1.33
N PHE A 97 3.38 41.23 -2.07
CA PHE A 97 4.60 42.03 -2.25
C PHE A 97 4.33 43.36 -2.98
N VAL A 98 3.56 43.34 -4.07
CA VAL A 98 3.24 44.56 -4.84
C VAL A 98 2.43 45.54 -3.99
N ILE A 99 1.41 45.07 -3.28
CA ILE A 99 0.59 45.90 -2.40
C ILE A 99 1.44 46.46 -1.26
N GLY A 100 2.26 45.62 -0.61
CA GLY A 100 3.13 46.03 0.49
C GLY A 100 4.17 47.07 0.07
N ALA A 101 4.81 46.89 -1.09
CA ALA A 101 5.76 47.85 -1.64
C ALA A 101 5.08 49.18 -1.97
N GLY A 102 3.90 49.15 -2.60
CA GLY A 102 3.13 50.35 -2.91
C GLY A 102 2.74 51.14 -1.65
N LEU A 103 2.21 50.46 -0.64
CA LEU A 103 1.86 51.07 0.65
C LEU A 103 3.10 51.61 1.38
N GLY A 104 4.20 50.87 1.37
CA GLY A 104 5.46 51.29 2.00
C GLY A 104 6.03 52.57 1.39
N ILE A 105 6.03 52.67 0.05
CA ILE A 105 6.45 53.87 -0.67
C ILE A 105 5.51 55.03 -0.35
N ALA A 106 4.19 54.80 -0.37
CA ALA A 106 3.20 55.84 -0.05
C ALA A 106 3.38 56.37 1.37
N LEU A 107 3.58 55.49 2.35
CA LEU A 107 3.86 55.85 3.75
C LEU A 107 5.18 56.61 3.90
N ALA A 108 6.25 56.20 3.21
CA ALA A 108 7.53 56.89 3.23
C ALA A 108 7.41 58.30 2.64
N PHE A 109 6.66 58.46 1.55
CA PHE A 109 6.33 59.77 0.98
C PHE A 109 5.48 60.60 1.94
N LEU A 110 4.51 60.00 2.63
CA LEU A 110 3.69 60.70 3.61
C LEU A 110 4.52 61.18 4.80
N TRP A 111 5.40 60.32 5.33
CA TRP A 111 6.35 60.66 6.39
C TRP A 111 7.27 61.80 5.97
N ARG A 112 7.77 61.75 4.74
CA ARG A 112 8.61 62.81 4.18
C ARG A 112 7.84 64.11 3.98
N TRP A 113 6.59 64.05 3.53
CA TRP A 113 5.73 65.21 3.30
C TRP A 113 5.26 65.86 4.59
N MET A 114 4.98 65.05 5.61
CA MET A 114 4.53 65.51 6.94
C MET A 114 5.68 66.06 7.80
N GLY A 115 6.92 66.03 7.29
CA GLY A 115 8.02 66.89 7.77
C GLY A 115 8.31 66.79 9.26
N LEU A 116 8.28 65.58 9.84
CA LEU A 116 8.63 65.38 11.24
C LEU A 116 10.11 65.05 11.41
N GLY A 117 10.98 65.93 10.89
CA GLY A 117 12.41 65.66 10.76
C GLY A 117 13.38 66.66 11.39
N ASP A 118 12.95 67.85 11.81
CA ASP A 118 13.94 68.93 12.06
C ASP A 118 13.77 69.60 13.43
N ARG A 119 13.70 68.82 14.51
CA ARG A 119 13.48 69.38 15.86
C ARG A 119 14.55 69.04 16.89
N PHE A 120 15.79 68.72 16.50
CA PHE A 120 16.88 68.62 17.49
C PHE A 120 18.24 69.00 16.89
N SER A 121 18.42 70.26 16.52
CA SER A 121 19.74 70.84 16.21
C SER A 121 19.95 72.11 17.01
N LEU A 122 20.49 71.99 18.23
CA LEU A 122 21.00 73.11 19.02
C LEU A 122 22.27 73.65 18.34
N ALA A 123 22.16 74.74 17.58
CA ALA A 123 23.28 75.42 16.95
C ALA A 123 23.86 76.51 17.87
N LEU A 124 25.09 76.30 18.36
CA LEU A 124 25.89 77.28 19.10
C LEU A 124 26.59 78.26 18.13
N PRO A 125 26.71 79.58 18.43
CA PRO A 125 26.87 80.61 17.40
C PRO A 125 28.27 81.28 17.31
N TRP A 126 29.39 80.62 17.65
CA TRP A 126 30.66 81.35 17.86
C TRP A 126 31.82 81.11 16.87
N ALA A 127 31.63 80.40 15.75
CA ALA A 127 32.77 80.05 14.88
C ALA A 127 32.84 80.82 13.55
N ASP A 128 32.98 82.15 13.59
CA ASP A 128 33.54 82.90 12.45
C ASP A 128 34.25 84.21 12.87
N ARG A 129 35.60 84.16 12.91
CA ARG A 129 36.50 85.23 12.44
C ARG A 129 37.98 84.94 12.70
N ARG A 130 38.70 84.55 11.65
CA ARG A 130 40.15 84.78 11.39
C ARG A 130 40.29 84.61 9.87
N GLY A 131 40.73 85.53 9.01
CA GLY A 131 41.59 86.70 9.16
C GLY A 131 42.84 86.51 8.30
N SER A 132 42.93 87.13 7.12
CA SER A 132 44.14 87.67 6.44
C SER A 132 43.80 87.97 4.95
N ARG A 133 43.76 89.22 4.48
CA ARG A 133 44.87 90.11 4.08
C ARG A 133 45.88 89.48 3.11
N SER A 134 45.88 89.94 1.86
CA SER A 134 47.10 90.45 1.24
C SER A 134 46.79 91.50 0.16
N HIS A 135 47.47 92.63 0.29
CA HIS A 135 47.67 93.66 -0.73
C HIS A 135 48.88 93.23 -1.56
N ARG A 136 48.79 93.29 -2.89
CA ARG A 136 49.74 94.06 -3.70
C ARG A 136 49.14 94.32 -5.08
#